data_AF-A0A2R2MR89-F1
#
_entry.id   AF-A0A2R2MR89-F1
#
_cell.length_a   1.000
_cell.length_b   1.000
_cell.length_c   1.000
_cell.angle_alpha   90.00
_cell.angle_beta   90.00
_cell.angle_gamma   90.00
#
_symmetry.space_group_name_H-M   'P 1'
#
loop_
_entity.id
_entity.type
_entity.pdbx_description
1 polymer ?
#
loop_
_entity_poly.entity_id
_entity_poly.type
_entity_poly.pdbx_seq_one_letter_code
_entity_poly.pdbx_strand_id
1 'polypeptide(L)'
;MVTERRFIGTVHPYQSGQTGHSALKRGLAAKASRIKNEVWDPKTRKFLGKTPSHWALCAIFYTVFYTSILVFFGACLAVTFVYYIDKRSPMVYGNAGAIGNNPGLSFRPMPWAKSTMIYFVQGDKQSFAPIIANIRAHLIQYENQNQDGRNYIQCGYGVRPREKVCTFNLDLLGPCIWKEEYGYNDGEPCVILKLNKI
;
A
#
# COMPACT_ATOMS: atom_id res chain seq x y z
N MET A 1 67.24 71.17 -28.77
CA MET A 1 66.35 70.62 -29.83
C MET A 1 65.92 69.23 -29.43
N VAL A 2 64.78 68.76 -29.97
CA VAL A 2 64.11 67.46 -29.75
C VAL A 2 63.02 67.52 -28.65
N THR A 3 61.85 68.09 -28.95
CA THR A 3 60.61 67.47 -29.49
C THR A 3 59.82 66.61 -28.49
N GLU A 4 58.71 67.21 -28.07
CA GLU A 4 57.56 66.69 -27.32
C GLU A 4 56.74 65.71 -28.20
N ARG A 5 56.34 64.54 -27.65
CA ARG A 5 55.23 63.75 -28.19
C ARG A 5 54.33 63.26 -27.06
N ARG A 6 53.11 63.78 -27.12
CA ARG A 6 51.92 63.48 -26.33
C ARG A 6 51.34 62.13 -26.77
N PHE A 7 51.26 61.16 -25.86
CA PHE A 7 50.51 59.91 -26.09
C PHE A 7 49.07 60.10 -25.60
N ILE A 8 48.11 59.99 -26.52
CA ILE A 8 46.67 59.93 -26.24
C ILE A 8 46.32 58.45 -26.09
N GLY A 9 45.98 58.02 -24.87
CA GLY A 9 45.42 56.70 -24.62
C GLY A 9 43.92 56.69 -24.91
N THR A 10 43.47 55.88 -25.86
CA THR A 10 42.05 55.60 -26.10
C THR A 10 41.62 54.39 -25.28
N VAL A 11 40.62 54.58 -24.43
CA VAL A 11 39.96 53.55 -23.63
C VAL A 11 39.04 52.74 -24.54
N HIS A 12 39.29 51.44 -24.72
CA HIS A 12 38.35 50.52 -25.38
C HIS A 12 37.38 49.91 -24.34
N PRO A 13 36.06 49.90 -24.58
CA PRO A 13 35.09 49.37 -23.64
C PRO A 13 35.03 47.83 -23.65
N TYR A 14 34.85 47.26 -22.45
CA TYR A 14 34.69 45.85 -22.14
C TYR A 14 33.28 45.35 -22.51
N GLN A 15 33.16 44.56 -23.60
CA GLN A 15 31.96 43.77 -23.91
C GLN A 15 32.21 42.29 -23.57
N SER A 16 31.86 41.86 -22.34
CA SER A 16 32.04 40.44 -21.95
C SER A 16 30.83 39.77 -21.28
N GLY A 17 29.62 40.32 -21.46
CA GLY A 17 28.41 39.78 -20.80
C GLY A 17 27.49 38.91 -21.67
N GLN A 18 27.42 39.14 -22.99
CA GLN A 18 26.43 38.49 -23.87
C GLN A 18 26.98 37.30 -24.67
N THR A 19 28.31 37.18 -24.80
CA THR A 19 28.97 36.16 -25.61
C THR A 19 29.03 34.79 -24.94
N GLY A 20 29.17 34.72 -23.62
CA GLY A 20 29.24 33.45 -22.87
C GLY A 20 27.92 32.68 -22.81
N HIS A 21 26.80 33.38 -22.56
CA HIS A 21 25.47 32.75 -22.49
C HIS A 21 25.02 32.19 -23.85
N SER A 22 25.40 32.85 -24.95
CA SER A 22 25.11 32.38 -26.32
C SER A 22 26.01 31.22 -26.73
N ALA A 23 27.25 31.14 -26.25
CA ALA A 23 28.16 30.02 -26.51
C ALA A 23 27.73 28.75 -25.74
N LEU A 24 27.35 28.88 -24.46
CA LEU A 24 26.82 27.77 -23.66
C LEU A 24 25.52 27.20 -24.25
N LYS A 25 24.58 28.08 -24.66
CA LYS A 25 23.33 27.67 -25.35
C LYS A 25 23.61 26.94 -26.66
N ARG A 26 24.59 27.41 -27.45
CA ARG A 26 25.03 26.73 -28.69
C ARG A 26 25.64 25.36 -28.43
N GLY A 27 26.46 25.23 -27.37
CA GLY A 27 27.05 23.95 -26.96
C GLY A 27 26.02 22.93 -26.47
N LEU A 28 25.04 23.37 -25.67
CA LEU A 28 23.91 22.54 -25.23
C LEU A 28 23.00 22.15 -26.39
N ALA A 29 22.70 23.07 -27.31
CA ALA A 29 21.91 22.78 -28.51
C ALA A 29 22.64 21.80 -29.44
N ALA A 30 23.96 21.92 -29.58
CA ALA A 30 24.77 20.97 -30.35
C ALA A 30 24.80 19.57 -29.71
N LYS A 31 24.93 19.48 -28.38
CA LYS A 31 24.82 18.21 -27.65
C LYS A 31 23.43 17.59 -27.78
N ALA A 32 22.37 18.39 -27.65
CA ALA A 32 20.99 17.94 -27.80
C ALA A 32 20.69 17.45 -29.24
N SER A 33 21.21 18.15 -30.25
CA SER A 33 21.13 17.74 -31.66
C SER A 33 21.86 16.43 -31.91
N ARG A 34 23.02 16.23 -31.28
CA ARG A 34 23.78 14.97 -31.36
C ARG A 34 22.99 13.82 -30.76
N ILE A 35 22.47 13.97 -29.54
CA ILE A 35 21.63 12.94 -28.89
C ILE A 35 20.39 12.63 -29.72
N LYS A 36 19.74 13.64 -30.30
CA LYS A 36 18.59 13.46 -31.20
C LYS A 36 18.93 12.60 -32.41
N ASN A 37 20.10 12.81 -33.01
CA ASN A 37 20.57 12.05 -34.17
C ASN A 37 21.01 10.61 -33.80
N GLU A 38 21.49 10.38 -32.57
CA GLU A 38 21.78 9.03 -32.06
C GLU A 38 20.50 8.22 -31.79
N VAL A 39 19.42 8.89 -31.35
CA VAL A 39 18.11 8.25 -31.12
C VAL A 39 17.41 7.91 -32.43
N TRP A 40 17.44 8.83 -33.39
CA TRP A 40 16.83 8.64 -34.70
C TRP A 40 17.69 9.25 -35.79
N ASP A 41 18.21 8.40 -36.68
CA ASP A 41 18.91 8.85 -37.87
C ASP A 41 17.93 8.89 -39.05
N PRO A 42 17.50 10.09 -39.50
CA PRO A 42 16.55 10.23 -40.60
C PRO A 42 17.14 9.81 -41.96
N LYS A 43 18.48 9.77 -42.11
CA LYS A 43 19.14 9.39 -43.37
C LYS A 43 19.17 7.88 -43.56
N THR A 44 19.47 7.14 -42.50
CA THR A 44 19.55 5.67 -42.54
C THR A 44 18.27 4.98 -42.07
N ARG A 45 17.27 5.76 -41.60
CA ARG A 45 16.01 5.28 -40.99
C ARG A 45 16.27 4.24 -39.89
N LYS A 46 17.31 4.45 -39.08
CA LYS A 46 17.65 3.60 -37.93
C LYS A 46 17.19 4.26 -36.64
N PHE A 47 16.51 3.49 -35.80
CA PHE A 47 16.14 3.88 -34.43
C PHE A 47 17.15 3.27 -33.47
N LEU A 48 17.78 4.09 -32.61
CA LEU A 48 18.81 3.65 -31.66
C LEU A 48 19.89 2.75 -32.31
N GLY A 49 20.36 3.16 -33.49
CA GLY A 49 21.41 2.44 -34.23
C GLY A 49 20.98 1.15 -34.94
N LYS A 50 19.71 0.71 -34.83
CA LYS A 50 19.21 -0.52 -35.47
C LYS A 50 18.10 -0.24 -36.48
N THR A 51 17.97 -1.11 -37.47
CA THR A 51 16.89 -1.02 -38.47
C THR A 51 15.54 -1.37 -37.85
N PRO A 52 14.42 -0.81 -38.34
CA PRO A 52 13.08 -1.11 -37.82
C PRO A 52 12.72 -2.60 -37.95
N SER A 53 13.24 -3.28 -38.99
CA SER A 53 13.11 -4.73 -39.16
C SER A 53 13.74 -5.51 -37.99
N HIS A 54 14.92 -5.12 -37.52
CA HIS A 54 15.56 -5.75 -36.37
C HIS A 54 14.80 -5.46 -35.06
N TRP A 55 14.27 -4.24 -34.90
CA TRP A 55 13.40 -3.92 -33.76
C TRP A 55 12.13 -4.75 -33.74
N ALA A 56 11.47 -4.93 -34.90
CA ALA A 56 10.30 -5.78 -35.03
C ALA A 56 10.62 -7.24 -34.70
N LEU A 57 11.76 -7.77 -35.19
CA LEU A 57 12.20 -9.12 -34.87
C LEU A 57 12.51 -9.31 -33.38
N CYS A 58 13.21 -8.35 -32.77
CA CYS A 58 13.45 -8.35 -31.32
C CYS A 58 12.15 -8.29 -30.53
N ALA A 59 11.21 -7.42 -30.91
CA ALA A 59 9.92 -7.30 -30.24
C ALA A 59 9.14 -8.61 -30.31
N ILE A 60 9.02 -9.23 -31.49
CA ILE A 60 8.34 -10.52 -31.66
C ILE A 60 9.02 -11.61 -30.81
N PHE A 61 10.35 -11.69 -30.84
CA PHE A 61 11.09 -12.65 -30.02
C PHE A 61 10.80 -12.47 -28.54
N TYR A 62 10.91 -11.25 -28.00
CA TYR A 62 10.63 -10.99 -26.59
C TYR A 62 9.16 -11.21 -26.23
N THR A 63 8.22 -10.86 -27.11
CA THR A 63 6.80 -11.13 -26.89
C THR A 63 6.53 -12.63 -26.78
N VAL A 64 7.05 -13.45 -27.70
CA VAL A 64 6.87 -14.91 -27.64
C VAL A 64 7.58 -15.50 -26.42
N PHE A 65 8.80 -15.04 -26.13
CA PHE A 65 9.56 -15.51 -24.98
C PHE A 65 8.85 -15.20 -23.65
N TYR A 66 8.46 -13.95 -23.41
CA TYR A 66 7.78 -13.57 -22.16
C TYR A 66 6.37 -14.14 -22.04
N THR A 67 5.63 -14.30 -23.15
CA THR A 67 4.33 -14.98 -23.10
C THR A 67 4.49 -16.46 -22.76
N SER A 68 5.51 -17.14 -23.29
CA SER A 68 5.79 -18.54 -22.96
C SER A 68 6.13 -18.71 -21.46
N ILE A 69 6.92 -17.79 -20.89
CA ILE A 69 7.24 -17.80 -19.45
C ILE A 69 5.99 -17.52 -18.62
N LEU A 70 5.17 -16.55 -19.01
CA LEU A 70 3.94 -16.21 -18.29
C LEU A 70 2.96 -17.39 -18.27
N VAL A 71 2.80 -18.08 -19.41
CA VAL A 71 1.94 -19.26 -19.51
C VAL A 71 2.49 -20.42 -18.69
N PHE A 72 3.81 -20.70 -18.76
CA PHE A 72 4.43 -21.75 -17.97
C PHE A 72 4.30 -21.49 -16.47
N PHE A 73 4.61 -20.27 -16.02
CA PHE A 73 4.49 -19.88 -14.62
C PHE A 73 3.03 -19.92 -14.15
N GLY A 74 2.09 -19.42 -14.96
CA GLY A 74 0.66 -19.49 -14.69
C GLY A 74 0.15 -20.93 -14.58
N ALA A 75 0.62 -21.84 -15.43
CA ALA A 75 0.28 -23.26 -15.37
C ALA A 75 0.83 -23.91 -14.08
N CYS A 76 2.08 -23.64 -13.70
CA CYS A 76 2.66 -24.13 -12.46
C CYS A 76 1.88 -23.65 -11.22
N LEU A 77 1.49 -22.37 -11.19
CA LEU A 77 0.65 -21.84 -10.12
C LEU A 77 -0.72 -22.51 -10.11
N ALA A 78 -1.38 -22.64 -11.27
CA ALA A 78 -2.70 -23.27 -11.36
C ALA A 78 -2.69 -24.71 -10.85
N VAL A 79 -1.69 -25.51 -11.24
CA VAL A 79 -1.51 -26.88 -10.72
C VAL A 79 -1.30 -26.85 -9.21
N THR A 80 -0.48 -25.92 -8.69
CA THR A 80 -0.25 -25.78 -7.25
C THR A 80 -1.54 -25.49 -6.48
N PHE A 81 -2.34 -24.51 -6.93
CA PHE A 81 -3.57 -24.13 -6.26
C PHE A 81 -4.68 -25.19 -6.34
N VAL A 82 -4.70 -26.01 -7.39
CA VAL A 82 -5.73 -27.04 -7.56
C VAL A 82 -5.39 -28.32 -6.80
N TYR A 83 -4.13 -28.76 -6.83
CA TYR A 83 -3.74 -30.07 -6.29
C TYR A 83 -3.12 -30.00 -4.89
N TYR A 84 -2.40 -28.93 -4.55
CA TYR A 84 -1.63 -28.85 -3.32
C TYR A 84 -2.29 -27.99 -2.24
N ILE A 85 -3.18 -27.06 -2.62
CA ILE A 85 -3.82 -26.15 -1.67
C ILE A 85 -5.27 -26.60 -1.44
N ASP A 86 -5.54 -27.12 -0.24
CA ASP A 86 -6.91 -27.35 0.22
C ASP A 86 -7.62 -26.00 0.44
N LYS A 87 -8.89 -25.93 0.03
CA LYS A 87 -9.74 -24.75 0.20
C LYS A 87 -10.30 -24.61 1.62
N ARG A 88 -10.32 -25.70 2.39
CA ARG A 88 -10.95 -25.72 3.73
C ARG A 88 -9.97 -25.47 4.85
N SER A 89 -8.76 -26.02 4.76
CA SER A 89 -7.77 -25.95 5.82
C SER A 89 -6.39 -25.58 5.29
N PRO A 90 -5.60 -24.79 6.03
CA PRO A 90 -4.21 -24.52 5.66
C PRO A 90 -3.37 -25.81 5.80
N MET A 91 -2.32 -25.94 4.99
CA MET A 91 -1.43 -27.12 5.03
C MET A 91 -0.64 -27.22 6.34
N VAL A 92 -0.25 -26.08 6.92
CA VAL A 92 0.54 -26.01 8.15
C VAL A 92 -0.23 -25.19 9.19
N TYR A 93 -0.64 -25.84 10.28
CA TYR A 93 -1.31 -25.21 11.42
C TYR A 93 -0.98 -25.94 12.71
N GLY A 94 -1.34 -25.32 13.84
CA GLY A 94 -1.07 -25.84 15.17
C GLY A 94 0.42 -25.90 15.50
N ASN A 95 0.87 -26.97 16.16
CA ASN A 95 2.26 -27.13 16.64
C ASN A 95 3.32 -27.12 15.51
N ALA A 96 2.94 -27.43 14.27
CA ALA A 96 3.85 -27.36 13.13
C ALA A 96 3.97 -25.95 12.54
N GLY A 97 3.06 -25.03 12.90
CA GLY A 97 3.04 -23.66 12.42
C GLY A 97 3.70 -22.69 13.40
N ALA A 98 4.17 -21.55 12.89
CA ALA A 98 4.80 -20.50 13.71
C ALA A 98 3.87 -19.91 14.80
N ILE A 99 2.55 -20.03 14.64
CA ILE A 99 1.54 -19.54 15.59
C ILE A 99 1.34 -20.53 16.74
N GLY A 100 1.65 -21.82 16.56
CA GLY A 100 1.39 -22.86 17.55
C GLY A 100 -0.10 -23.11 17.81
N ASN A 101 -0.40 -23.72 18.95
CA ASN A 101 -1.76 -23.95 19.45
C ASN A 101 -2.27 -22.84 20.40
N ASN A 102 -1.52 -21.74 20.56
CA ASN A 102 -1.90 -20.64 21.44
C ASN A 102 -2.49 -19.49 20.62
N PRO A 103 -3.79 -19.21 20.70
CA PRO A 103 -4.40 -18.10 19.98
C PRO A 103 -3.88 -16.77 20.53
N GLY A 104 -3.57 -15.85 19.62
CA GLY A 104 -3.28 -14.48 19.98
C GLY A 104 -4.49 -13.80 20.61
N LEU A 105 -4.24 -12.91 21.57
CA LEU A 105 -5.26 -12.07 22.19
C LEU A 105 -5.17 -10.66 21.59
N SER A 106 -6.30 -10.16 21.10
CA SER A 106 -6.46 -8.78 20.64
C SER A 106 -7.52 -8.09 21.48
N PHE A 107 -7.53 -6.76 21.47
CA PHE A 107 -8.56 -5.99 22.16
C PHE A 107 -9.24 -4.98 21.23
N ARG A 108 -10.42 -4.54 21.65
CA ARG A 108 -11.18 -3.44 21.05
C ARG A 108 -11.59 -2.52 22.19
N PRO A 109 -11.54 -1.19 22.00
CA PRO A 109 -11.34 -0.48 20.73
C PRO A 109 -9.87 -0.30 20.31
N MET A 110 -9.64 -0.16 18.99
CA MET A 110 -8.36 0.27 18.41
C MET A 110 -8.61 1.51 17.53
N PRO A 111 -8.77 2.70 18.13
CA PRO A 111 -9.02 3.94 17.38
C PRO A 111 -7.79 4.40 16.57
N TRP A 112 -6.57 4.06 17.01
CA TRP A 112 -5.33 4.40 16.31
C TRP A 112 -4.56 3.14 15.88
N ALA A 113 -4.09 3.09 14.64
CA ALA A 113 -3.44 1.90 14.09
C ALA A 113 -2.03 1.61 14.65
N LYS A 114 -1.37 2.61 15.25
CA LYS A 114 0.04 2.53 15.68
C LYS A 114 0.24 2.54 17.19
N SER A 115 -0.84 2.64 17.98
CA SER A 115 -0.76 2.75 19.44
C SER A 115 -1.80 1.86 20.10
N THR A 116 -1.40 1.20 21.18
CA THR A 116 -2.29 0.42 22.07
C THR A 116 -2.87 1.26 23.21
N MET A 117 -2.42 2.51 23.35
CA MET A 117 -2.87 3.41 24.39
C MET A 117 -4.29 3.90 24.12
N ILE A 118 -5.17 3.77 25.12
CA ILE A 118 -6.50 4.37 25.13
C ILE A 118 -6.39 5.61 26.03
N TYR A 119 -6.54 6.79 25.44
CA TYR A 119 -6.57 8.05 26.19
C TYR A 119 -7.89 8.77 25.89
N PHE A 120 -8.53 9.30 26.92
CA PHE A 120 -9.73 10.13 26.80
C PHE A 120 -9.87 11.00 28.06
N VAL A 121 -10.72 12.02 27.97
CA VAL A 121 -11.08 12.89 29.09
C VAL A 121 -12.50 12.57 29.52
N GLN A 122 -12.69 12.28 30.82
CA GLN A 122 -14.00 12.03 31.39
C GLN A 122 -14.88 13.28 31.26
N GLY A 123 -16.14 13.10 30.85
CA GLY A 123 -17.09 14.20 30.63
C GLY A 123 -16.92 14.95 29.29
N ASP A 124 -15.83 14.74 28.55
CA ASP A 124 -15.67 15.28 27.20
C ASP A 124 -16.08 14.26 26.15
N LYS A 125 -17.32 14.38 25.67
CA LYS A 125 -17.90 13.50 24.65
C LYS A 125 -17.10 13.49 23.35
N GLN A 126 -16.42 14.57 22.98
CA GLN A 126 -15.65 14.62 21.75
C GLN A 126 -14.38 13.75 21.84
N SER A 127 -13.80 13.66 23.04
CA SER A 127 -12.60 12.87 23.32
C SER A 127 -12.81 11.37 23.05
N PHE A 128 -13.93 10.81 23.54
CA PHE A 128 -14.21 9.37 23.46
C PHE A 128 -15.19 8.98 22.33
N ALA A 129 -15.83 9.93 21.64
CA ALA A 129 -16.66 9.66 20.47
C ALA A 129 -16.01 8.72 19.42
N PRO A 130 -14.74 8.92 18.98
CA PRO A 130 -14.12 8.00 18.01
C PRO A 130 -13.88 6.60 18.60
N ILE A 131 -13.70 6.51 19.91
CA ILE A 131 -13.47 5.26 20.63
C ILE A 131 -14.77 4.45 20.67
N ILE A 132 -15.87 5.07 21.08
CA ILE A 132 -17.21 4.49 21.08
C ILE A 132 -17.62 4.04 19.67
N ALA A 133 -17.36 4.87 18.66
CA ALA A 133 -17.64 4.52 17.28
C ALA A 133 -16.88 3.26 16.82
N ASN A 134 -15.63 3.08 17.26
CA ASN A 134 -14.83 1.89 16.98
C ASN A 134 -15.43 0.63 17.63
N ILE A 135 -15.87 0.73 18.89
CA ILE A 135 -16.55 -0.38 19.59
C ILE A 135 -17.85 -0.73 18.87
N ARG A 136 -18.69 0.27 18.58
CA ARG A 136 -19.98 0.05 17.90
C ARG A 136 -19.79 -0.57 16.52
N ALA A 137 -18.84 -0.07 15.73
CA ALA A 137 -18.53 -0.64 14.43
C ALA A 137 -18.06 -2.10 14.53
N HIS A 138 -17.42 -2.49 15.64
CA HIS A 138 -17.07 -3.88 15.89
C HIS A 138 -18.28 -4.73 16.28
N LEU A 139 -19.15 -4.20 17.14
CA LEU A 139 -20.29 -4.91 17.72
C LEU A 139 -21.51 -5.00 16.81
N ILE A 140 -21.63 -4.16 15.78
CA ILE A 140 -22.81 -4.13 14.90
C ILE A 140 -23.14 -5.49 14.28
N GLN A 141 -22.12 -6.29 13.92
CA GLN A 141 -22.31 -7.63 13.36
C GLN A 141 -22.88 -8.65 14.36
N TYR A 142 -22.84 -8.34 15.65
CA TYR A 142 -23.35 -9.18 16.72
C TYR A 142 -24.72 -8.77 17.23
N GLU A 143 -25.31 -7.71 16.68
CA GLU A 143 -26.71 -7.35 16.96
C GLU A 143 -27.65 -8.43 16.42
N ASN A 144 -28.71 -8.73 17.16
CA ASN A 144 -29.66 -9.81 16.83
C ASN A 144 -30.20 -9.70 15.40
N GLN A 145 -30.44 -8.48 14.90
CA GLN A 145 -30.90 -8.21 13.54
C GLN A 145 -29.91 -8.63 12.45
N ASN A 146 -28.61 -8.65 12.74
CA ASN A 146 -27.54 -9.04 11.82
C ASN A 146 -27.13 -10.52 11.99
N GLN A 147 -27.68 -11.18 13.01
CA GLN A 147 -27.53 -12.61 13.30
C GLN A 147 -28.80 -13.41 12.94
N ASP A 148 -29.61 -12.90 12.01
CA ASP A 148 -30.83 -13.57 11.55
C ASP A 148 -30.56 -14.34 10.24
N GLY A 149 -31.02 -15.60 10.19
CA GLY A 149 -30.89 -16.46 9.01
C GLY A 149 -30.67 -17.94 9.31
N ARG A 150 -30.89 -18.79 8.29
CA ARG A 150 -30.80 -20.27 8.39
C ARG A 150 -29.43 -20.81 8.83
N ASN A 151 -28.39 -19.98 8.70
CA ASN A 151 -27.00 -20.29 9.02
C ASN A 151 -26.65 -20.03 10.48
N TYR A 152 -27.49 -19.30 11.22
CA TYR A 152 -27.26 -18.98 12.63
C TYR A 152 -28.02 -19.95 13.54
N ILE A 153 -27.37 -20.38 14.62
CA ILE A 153 -28.00 -21.16 15.69
C ILE A 153 -27.52 -20.69 17.06
N GLN A 154 -28.36 -20.86 18.08
CA GLN A 154 -27.94 -20.71 19.46
C GLN A 154 -27.10 -21.94 19.86
N CYS A 155 -25.83 -21.72 20.14
CA CYS A 155 -24.93 -22.76 20.61
C CYS A 155 -24.89 -22.77 22.14
N GLY A 156 -24.89 -23.96 22.73
CA GLY A 156 -24.55 -24.15 24.14
C GLY A 156 -23.04 -24.38 24.33
N TYR A 157 -22.64 -24.62 25.58
CA TYR A 157 -21.30 -25.11 25.91
C TYR A 157 -21.16 -26.55 25.39
N GLY A 158 -20.56 -26.73 24.21
CA GLY A 158 -20.48 -28.04 23.57
C GLY A 158 -19.83 -28.03 22.18
N VAL A 159 -20.10 -29.10 21.42
CA VAL A 159 -19.49 -29.33 20.11
C VAL A 159 -19.95 -28.28 19.09
N ARG A 160 -18.98 -27.62 18.45
CA ARG A 160 -19.23 -26.60 17.43
C ARG A 160 -19.90 -27.21 16.18
N PRO A 161 -21.01 -26.64 15.67
CA PRO A 161 -21.59 -27.05 14.40
C PRO A 161 -20.59 -26.80 13.24
N ARG A 162 -20.46 -27.76 12.32
CA ARG A 162 -19.50 -27.67 11.19
C ARG A 162 -19.92 -26.69 10.11
N GLU A 163 -21.23 -26.50 9.91
CA GLU A 163 -21.78 -25.73 8.78
C GLU A 163 -22.61 -24.51 9.21
N LYS A 164 -22.80 -24.32 10.51
CA LYS A 164 -23.57 -23.21 11.07
C LYS A 164 -22.71 -22.33 11.96
N VAL A 165 -23.15 -21.10 12.16
CA VAL A 165 -22.49 -20.10 12.99
C VAL A 165 -23.26 -19.97 14.30
N CYS A 166 -22.52 -19.97 15.41
CA CYS A 166 -23.09 -19.72 16.72
C CYS A 166 -23.42 -18.23 16.86
N THR A 167 -24.66 -17.91 17.25
CA THR A 167 -25.04 -16.55 17.65
C THR A 167 -24.30 -16.17 18.93
N PHE A 168 -23.87 -14.92 19.02
CA PHE A 168 -23.25 -14.37 20.22
C PHE A 168 -24.14 -13.29 20.78
N ASN A 169 -24.65 -13.50 22.00
CA ASN A 169 -25.49 -12.52 22.67
C ASN A 169 -24.62 -11.41 23.29
N LEU A 170 -24.93 -10.15 22.93
CA LEU A 170 -24.28 -8.96 23.48
C LEU A 170 -24.51 -8.80 24.98
N ASP A 171 -25.57 -9.36 25.54
CA ASP A 171 -25.85 -9.34 26.98
C ASP A 171 -24.74 -10.01 27.81
N LEU A 172 -23.96 -10.91 27.18
CA LEU A 172 -22.79 -11.56 27.82
C LEU A 172 -21.65 -10.57 28.13
N LEU A 173 -21.66 -9.38 27.52
CA LEU A 173 -20.67 -8.32 27.78
C LEU A 173 -20.97 -7.56 29.08
N GLY A 174 -22.04 -7.89 29.80
CA GLY A 174 -22.38 -7.29 31.09
C GLY A 174 -22.70 -5.81 30.97
N PRO A 175 -22.07 -4.92 31.78
CA PRO A 175 -22.38 -3.48 31.79
C PRO A 175 -21.93 -2.74 30.52
N CYS A 176 -21.23 -3.41 29.60
CA CYS A 176 -20.67 -2.79 28.40
C CYS A 176 -21.71 -2.62 27.29
N ILE A 177 -22.74 -1.80 27.53
CA ILE A 177 -23.83 -1.52 26.60
C ILE A 177 -23.70 -0.14 25.93
N TRP A 178 -24.28 -0.01 24.73
CA TRP A 178 -24.30 1.24 23.97
C TRP A 178 -24.96 2.41 24.73
N LYS A 179 -26.03 2.13 25.49
CA LYS A 179 -26.82 3.15 26.20
C LYS A 179 -25.99 3.91 27.24
N GLU A 180 -25.00 3.25 27.83
CA GLU A 180 -24.09 3.79 28.84
C GLU A 180 -22.75 4.22 28.22
N GLU A 181 -22.70 4.42 26.90
CA GLU A 181 -21.51 4.87 26.19
C GLU A 181 -20.28 3.96 26.46
N TYR A 182 -20.54 2.66 26.72
CA TYR A 182 -19.55 1.66 27.13
C TYR A 182 -18.70 2.08 28.35
N GLY A 183 -19.28 2.85 29.28
CA GLY A 183 -18.67 3.32 30.52
C GLY A 183 -17.64 4.45 30.36
N TYR A 184 -17.43 4.96 29.14
CA TYR A 184 -16.47 6.03 28.87
C TYR A 184 -16.88 7.38 29.47
N ASN A 185 -18.18 7.65 29.56
CA ASN A 185 -18.68 8.87 30.20
C ASN A 185 -18.45 8.87 31.71
N ASP A 186 -18.58 7.70 32.34
CA ASP A 186 -18.57 7.55 33.80
C ASP A 186 -17.16 7.27 34.35
N GLY A 187 -16.15 7.16 33.49
CA GLY A 187 -14.76 6.90 33.88
C GLY A 187 -14.44 5.43 34.10
N GLU A 188 -15.36 4.52 33.78
CA GLU A 188 -15.22 3.07 33.87
C GLU A 188 -15.23 2.44 32.47
N PRO A 189 -14.19 2.66 31.64
CA PRO A 189 -14.22 2.30 30.22
C PRO A 189 -14.20 0.78 30.00
N CYS A 190 -15.07 0.30 29.12
CA CYS A 190 -15.08 -1.09 28.69
C CYS A 190 -14.04 -1.38 27.60
N VAL A 191 -13.26 -2.45 27.79
CA VAL A 191 -12.35 -3.02 26.79
C VAL A 191 -12.78 -4.44 26.47
N ILE A 192 -13.06 -4.70 25.19
CA ILE A 192 -13.51 -6.00 24.70
C ILE A 192 -12.28 -6.81 24.28
N LEU A 193 -12.11 -7.98 24.89
CA LEU A 193 -11.07 -8.93 24.53
C LEU A 193 -11.57 -9.88 23.44
N LYS A 194 -10.74 -10.08 22.43
CA LYS A 194 -11.03 -10.95 21.29
C LYS A 194 -9.87 -11.91 21.04
N LEU A 195 -10.17 -13.20 21.08
CA LEU A 195 -9.24 -14.25 20.66
C LEU A 195 -9.17 -14.33 19.14
N ASN A 196 -7.95 -14.53 18.62
CA ASN A 196 -7.75 -14.84 17.21
C ASN A 196 -8.27 -16.25 16.90
N LYS A 197 -9.04 -16.35 15.82
CA LYS A 197 -9.50 -17.64 15.30
C LYS A 197 -8.30 -18.39 14.73
N ILE A 198 -8.08 -19.62 15.20
CA ILE A 198 -7.19 -20.63 14.61
C ILE A 198 -8.03 -21.56 13.74
#